data_AF-A0AAJ4RD41-F1
#
_entry.id   AF-A0AAJ4RD41-F1
#
_cell.length_a   1.000
_cell.length_b   1.000
_cell.length_c   1.000
_cell.angle_alpha   90.00
_cell.angle_beta   90.00
_cell.angle_gamma   90.00
#
_symmetry.space_group_name_H-M   'P 1'
#
loop_
_entity.id
_entity.type
_entity.pdbx_description
1 polymer ?
#
loop_
_entity_poly.entity_id
_entity_poly.type
_entity_poly.pdbx_seq_one_letter_code
_entity_poly.pdbx_strand_id
1 'polypeptide(L)'
;MLAPKRTDVDMNSEEFKQEEEKTKKFVDKVVKQFGWCLNPNKEVYDAIVMGLTRNKLMYGKRYCPCFIPMGDKEDRICPCKPAIEFEVSEGCCHCGIFCNPNKCEEISKELNENG
;
A
#
# COMPACT_ATOMS: atom_id res chain seq x y z
N MET A 1 -20.77 1.72 2.98
CA MET A 1 -19.44 1.40 3.52
C MET A 1 -19.48 0.00 4.09
N LEU A 2 -18.49 -0.82 3.76
CA LEU A 2 -18.33 -2.17 4.27
C LEU A 2 -18.14 -2.12 5.79
N ALA A 3 -18.92 -2.91 6.53
CA ALA A 3 -18.74 -3.02 7.97
C ALA A 3 -17.42 -3.76 8.29
N PRO A 4 -16.59 -3.24 9.21
CA PRO A 4 -15.41 -3.96 9.66
C PRO A 4 -15.81 -5.21 10.45
N LYS A 5 -15.02 -6.28 10.32
CA LYS A 5 -15.18 -7.50 11.11
C LYS A 5 -14.81 -7.27 12.58
N ARG A 6 -13.91 -6.31 12.83
CA ARG A 6 -13.52 -5.84 14.16
C ARG A 6 -12.95 -4.43 14.07
N THR A 7 -13.04 -3.66 15.16
CA THR A 7 -12.60 -2.25 15.21
C THR A 7 -11.53 -1.98 16.27
N ASP A 8 -11.27 -2.96 17.13
CA ASP A 8 -10.36 -2.95 18.28
C ASP A 8 -8.90 -3.25 17.89
N VAL A 9 -8.44 -2.75 16.74
CA VAL A 9 -7.08 -2.96 16.26
C VAL A 9 -6.11 -2.02 17.00
N ASP A 10 -5.29 -2.59 17.88
CA ASP A 10 -4.17 -1.89 18.53
C ASP A 10 -2.90 -2.03 17.67
N MET A 11 -2.39 -0.90 17.18
CA MET A 11 -1.22 -0.82 16.30
C MET A 11 0.10 -1.11 17.03
N ASN A 12 0.11 -1.07 18.36
CA ASN A 12 1.29 -1.41 19.17
C ASN A 12 1.32 -2.91 19.55
N SER A 13 0.23 -3.63 19.30
CA SER A 13 0.09 -5.04 19.65
C SER A 13 1.03 -5.94 18.84
N GLU A 14 1.32 -7.11 19.40
CA GLU A 14 2.09 -8.15 18.72
C GLU A 14 1.35 -8.68 17.47
N GLU A 15 0.02 -8.76 17.50
CA GLU A 15 -0.81 -9.12 16.33
C GLU A 15 -0.56 -8.17 15.17
N PHE A 16 -0.54 -6.86 15.44
CA PHE A 16 -0.31 -5.86 14.41
C PHE A 16 1.10 -5.96 13.82
N LYS A 17 2.13 -6.06 14.66
CA LYS A 17 3.53 -6.20 14.22
C LYS A 17 3.71 -7.42 13.33
N GLN A 18 3.13 -8.56 13.70
CA GLN A 18 3.20 -9.78 12.89
C GLN A 18 2.48 -9.65 11.54
N GLU A 19 1.32 -8.99 11.50
CA GLU A 19 0.61 -8.77 10.24
C GLU A 19 1.31 -7.70 9.38
N GLU A 20 1.95 -6.71 9.99
CA GLU A 20 2.76 -5.71 9.30
C GLU A 20 3.93 -6.35 8.56
N GLU A 21 4.65 -7.28 9.21
CA GLU A 21 5.72 -8.05 8.56
C GLU A 21 5.22 -8.87 7.37
N LYS A 22 3.99 -9.41 7.43
CA LYS A 22 3.37 -10.07 6.27
C LYS A 22 3.00 -9.08 5.19
N THR A 23 2.58 -7.87 5.54
CA THR A 23 2.26 -6.80 4.59
C THR A 23 3.52 -6.30 3.88
N LYS A 24 4.65 -6.11 4.58
CA LYS A 24 5.97 -5.79 4.00
C LYS A 24 6.39 -6.86 2.97
N LYS A 25 6.35 -8.14 3.37
CA LYS A 25 6.63 -9.27 2.46
C LYS A 25 5.68 -9.33 1.27
N PHE A 26 4.43 -8.91 1.45
CA PHE A 26 3.45 -8.87 0.38
C PHE A 26 3.78 -7.77 -0.63
N VAL A 27 4.08 -6.54 -0.19
CA VAL A 27 4.42 -5.44 -1.12
C VAL A 27 5.73 -5.71 -1.87
N ASP A 28 6.71 -6.35 -1.20
CA ASP A 28 7.95 -6.82 -1.86
C ASP A 28 7.67 -7.83 -2.98
N LYS A 29 6.72 -8.74 -2.77
CA LYS A 29 6.32 -9.72 -3.79
C LYS A 29 5.62 -9.05 -4.96
N VAL A 30 4.78 -8.05 -4.71
CA VAL A 30 4.10 -7.28 -5.76
C VAL A 30 5.12 -6.61 -6.67
N VAL A 31 6.08 -5.86 -6.12
CA VAL A 31 7.07 -5.17 -6.95
C VAL A 31 7.95 -6.13 -7.75
N LYS A 32 8.33 -7.28 -7.17
CA LYS A 32 9.06 -8.35 -7.88
C LYS A 32 8.24 -8.98 -9.01
N GLN A 33 6.94 -9.17 -8.80
CA GLN A 33 6.05 -9.76 -9.81
C GLN A 33 5.84 -8.84 -11.01
N PHE A 34 5.70 -7.54 -10.78
CA PHE A 34 5.35 -6.58 -11.83
C PHE A 34 6.56 -5.80 -12.39
N GLY A 35 7.76 -5.97 -11.83
CA GLY A 35 8.92 -5.16 -12.20
C GLY A 35 8.77 -3.69 -11.80
N TRP A 36 8.00 -3.43 -10.74
CA TRP A 36 7.82 -2.10 -10.17
C TRP A 36 8.85 -1.83 -9.07
N CYS A 37 8.76 -0.65 -8.48
CA CYS A 37 9.56 -0.24 -7.34
C CYS A 37 8.66 0.22 -6.19
N LEU A 38 9.17 0.08 -4.96
CA LEU A 38 8.54 0.69 -3.78
C LEU A 38 8.90 2.18 -3.76
N ASN A 39 7.98 3.01 -3.26
CA ASN A 39 8.25 4.44 -3.09
C ASN A 39 9.52 4.67 -2.24
N PRO A 40 10.49 5.46 -2.71
CA PRO A 40 11.69 5.78 -1.93
C PRO A 40 11.41 6.64 -0.71
N ASN A 41 10.30 7.40 -0.71
CA ASN A 41 9.88 8.16 0.45
C ASN A 41 9.39 7.20 1.55
N LYS A 42 10.21 7.05 2.59
CA LYS A 42 9.95 6.15 3.72
C LYS A 42 8.66 6.49 4.46
N GLU A 43 8.31 7.76 4.59
CA GLU A 43 7.08 8.18 5.27
C GLU A 43 5.84 7.72 4.51
N VAL A 44 5.84 7.86 3.18
CA VAL A 44 4.78 7.35 2.31
C VAL A 44 4.70 5.82 2.41
N TYR A 45 5.83 5.14 2.29
CA TYR A 45 5.89 3.68 2.38
C TYR A 45 5.31 3.18 3.73
N ASP A 46 5.79 3.71 4.85
CA ASP A 46 5.39 3.29 6.19
C ASP A 46 3.89 3.56 6.41
N ALA A 47 3.40 4.75 6.04
CA ALA A 47 1.99 5.12 6.19
C ALA A 47 1.05 4.17 5.43
N ILE A 48 1.41 3.79 4.20
CA ILE A 48 0.59 2.89 3.39
C ILE A 48 0.69 1.44 3.87
N VAL A 49 1.87 0.95 4.24
CA VAL A 49 2.04 -0.40 4.82
C VAL A 49 1.21 -0.54 6.11
N MET A 50 1.26 0.47 6.97
CA MET A 50 0.48 0.53 8.19
C MET A 50 -1.03 0.53 7.91
N GLY A 51 -1.48 1.33 6.95
CA GLY A 51 -2.89 1.39 6.53
C GLY A 51 -3.39 0.07 5.92
N LEU A 52 -2.60 -0.57 5.05
CA LEU A 52 -2.90 -1.88 4.47
C LEU A 52 -2.99 -2.97 5.55
N THR A 53 -2.09 -2.92 6.54
CA THR A 53 -2.06 -3.84 7.68
C THR A 53 -3.31 -3.68 8.54
N ARG A 54 -3.65 -2.44 8.91
CA ARG A 54 -4.88 -2.14 9.65
C ARG A 54 -6.11 -2.63 8.90
N ASN A 55 -6.23 -2.35 7.61
CA ASN A 55 -7.36 -2.81 6.80
C ASN A 55 -7.42 -4.33 6.68
N LYS A 56 -6.28 -5.01 6.62
CA LYS A 56 -6.22 -6.48 6.64
C LYS A 56 -6.80 -7.07 7.92
N LEU A 57 -6.50 -6.49 9.08
CA LEU A 57 -7.04 -6.93 10.36
C LEU A 57 -8.53 -6.57 10.52
N MET A 58 -8.92 -5.34 10.15
CA MET A 58 -10.30 -4.87 10.29
C MET A 58 -11.28 -5.56 9.33
N TYR A 59 -10.91 -5.69 8.05
CA TYR A 59 -11.83 -6.15 6.99
C TYR A 59 -11.48 -7.54 6.45
N GLY A 60 -10.33 -8.09 6.80
CA GLY A 60 -9.85 -9.40 6.34
C GLY A 60 -9.12 -9.37 4.99
N LYS A 61 -9.03 -8.22 4.31
CA LYS A 61 -8.29 -8.02 3.06
C LYS A 61 -7.50 -6.71 3.12
N ARG A 62 -6.42 -6.62 2.35
CA ARG A 62 -5.61 -5.39 2.22
C ARG A 62 -6.31 -4.38 1.30
N TYR A 63 -7.44 -3.84 1.75
CA TYR A 63 -8.08 -2.72 1.07
C TYR A 63 -7.15 -1.51 1.07
N CYS A 64 -7.09 -0.79 -0.05
CA CYS A 64 -6.28 0.42 -0.20
C CYS A 64 -6.68 1.44 0.86
N PRO A 65 -5.75 1.95 1.69
CA PRO A 65 -6.09 2.87 2.76
C PRO A 65 -6.53 4.25 2.27
N CYS A 66 -6.31 4.58 0.99
CA CYS A 66 -6.76 5.84 0.39
C CYS A 66 -8.22 5.82 -0.07
N PHE A 67 -8.90 4.66 -0.01
CA PHE A 67 -10.30 4.53 -0.42
C PHE A 67 -11.11 3.84 0.67
N ILE A 68 -12.35 4.29 0.83
CA ILE A 68 -13.29 3.70 1.79
C ILE A 68 -13.84 2.40 1.18
N PRO A 69 -13.67 1.23 1.83
CA PRO A 69 -14.27 0.00 1.34
C PRO A 69 -15.79 0.09 1.38
N MET A 70 -16.45 -0.20 0.26
CA MET A 70 -17.89 -0.19 0.09
C MET A 70 -18.51 -1.59 0.15
N GLY A 71 -17.71 -2.63 -0.08
CA GLY A 71 -18.16 -4.02 -0.08
C GLY A 71 -18.62 -4.50 -1.45
N ASP A 72 -18.25 -3.78 -2.51
CA ASP A 72 -18.63 -4.08 -3.89
C ASP A 72 -17.40 -4.41 -4.76
N LYS A 73 -17.63 -4.61 -6.06
CA LYS A 73 -16.59 -4.99 -7.03
C LYS A 73 -15.62 -3.85 -7.40
N GLU A 74 -15.96 -2.61 -7.07
CA GLU A 74 -15.13 -1.43 -7.35
C GLU A 74 -14.14 -1.17 -6.21
N ASP A 75 -14.27 -1.89 -5.09
CA ASP A 75 -13.32 -1.82 -3.99
C ASP A 75 -11.88 -2.10 -4.43
N ARG A 76 -11.00 -1.19 -4.07
CA ARG A 76 -9.58 -1.28 -4.37
C ARG A 76 -8.86 -2.18 -3.36
N ILE A 77 -8.85 -3.49 -3.59
CA ILE A 77 -8.00 -4.44 -2.85
C ILE A 77 -6.59 -4.44 -3.45
N CYS A 78 -5.56 -4.27 -2.62
CA CYS A 78 -4.16 -4.17 -3.04
C CYS A 78 -3.57 -5.53 -3.52
N PRO A 79 -2.75 -5.57 -4.60
CA PRO A 79 -2.58 -4.50 -5.59
C PRO A 79 -3.87 -4.33 -6.40
N CYS A 80 -4.37 -3.10 -6.50
CA CYS A 80 -5.68 -2.84 -7.11
C CYS A 80 -5.60 -2.85 -8.64
N LYS A 81 -6.73 -3.17 -9.28
CA LYS A 81 -6.84 -3.24 -10.74
C LYS A 81 -6.35 -1.95 -11.43
N PRO A 82 -6.72 -0.73 -10.99
CA PRO A 82 -6.18 0.52 -11.56
C PRO A 82 -4.65 0.64 -11.49
N ALA A 83 -4.05 0.25 -10.36
CA ALA A 83 -2.59 0.26 -10.20
C ALA A 83 -1.90 -0.65 -11.23
N ILE A 84 -2.48 -1.83 -11.46
CA ILE A 84 -1.97 -2.81 -12.43
C ILE A 84 -2.16 -2.34 -13.86
N GLU A 85 -3.33 -1.80 -14.19
CA GLU A 85 -3.71 -1.51 -15.57
C GLU A 85 -3.14 -0.20 -16.10
N PHE A 86 -3.02 0.85 -15.27
CA PHE A 86 -2.60 2.16 -15.77
C PHE A 86 -1.83 3.04 -14.77
N GLU A 87 -2.22 3.14 -13.49
CA GLU A 87 -1.67 4.20 -12.61
C GLU A 87 -0.15 4.09 -12.42
N VAL A 88 0.37 2.87 -12.22
CA VAL A 88 1.83 2.69 -12.04
C VAL A 88 2.59 2.96 -13.34
N SER A 89 1.99 2.64 -14.50
CA SER A 89 2.61 2.95 -15.80
C SER A 89 2.77 4.45 -16.02
N GLU A 90 1.86 5.26 -15.47
CA GLU A 90 1.88 6.73 -15.54
C GLU A 90 2.81 7.36 -14.48
N GLY A 91 3.27 6.60 -13.50
CA GLY A 91 4.21 7.08 -12.47
C GLY A 91 4.13 6.25 -11.21
N CYS A 92 3.07 6.45 -10.44
CA CYS A 92 2.78 5.72 -9.21
C CYS A 92 1.30 5.38 -9.13
N CYS A 93 0.97 4.28 -8.44
CA CYS A 93 -0.40 4.04 -8.03
C CYS A 93 -0.92 5.20 -7.16
N HIS A 94 -2.24 5.36 -7.06
CA HIS A 94 -2.85 6.50 -6.36
C HIS A 94 -2.32 6.69 -4.92
N CYS A 95 -2.09 5.60 -4.18
CA CYS A 95 -1.59 5.69 -2.81
C CYS A 95 -0.07 5.88 -2.71
N GLY A 96 0.64 5.90 -3.84
CA GLY A 96 2.07 6.18 -3.93
C GLY A 96 2.99 5.01 -3.58
N ILE A 97 2.51 3.90 -2.99
CA ILE A 97 3.40 2.81 -2.53
C ILE A 97 4.16 2.09 -3.65
N PHE A 98 3.53 1.92 -4.82
CA PHE A 98 4.12 1.32 -6.01
C PHE A 98 4.31 2.37 -7.07
N CYS A 99 5.50 2.39 -7.67
CA CYS A 99 5.85 3.28 -8.77
C CYS A 99 6.60 2.51 -9.86
N ASN A 100 6.61 3.05 -11.08
CA ASN A 100 7.51 2.58 -12.12
C ASN A 100 8.97 2.99 -11.79
N PRO A 101 9.97 2.30 -12.38
CA PRO A 101 11.38 2.58 -12.07
C PRO A 101 11.78 4.04 -12.27
N ASN A 102 11.35 4.67 -13.38
CA ASN A 102 11.67 6.07 -13.68
C ASN A 102 11.18 7.01 -12.58
N LYS A 103 9.93 6.83 -12.13
CA LYS A 103 9.34 7.69 -11.10
C LYS A 103 10.01 7.49 -9.73
N CYS A 104 10.45 6.27 -9.41
CA CYS A 104 11.26 6.03 -8.21
C CYS A 104 12.62 6.74 -8.26
N GLU A 105 13.28 6.81 -9.42
CA GLU A 105 14.53 7.56 -9.54
C GLU A 105 14.30 9.07 -9.36
N GLU A 106 13.23 9.63 -9.92
CA GLU A 106 12.84 11.02 -9.72
C GLU A 106 12.61 11.34 -8.24
N ILE A 107 11.78 10.56 -7.55
CA ILE A 107 11.48 10.77 -6.12
C ILE A 107 12.76 10.67 -5.29
N SER A 108 13.64 9.71 -5.59
CA SER A 108 14.91 9.57 -4.87
C SER A 108 15.80 10.81 -5.01
N LYS A 109 15.83 11.44 -6.18
CA LYS A 109 16.59 12.69 -6.41
C LYS A 109 15.98 13.85 -5.64
N GLU A 110 14.66 14.02 -5.72
CA GLU A 110 13.94 15.07 -4.99
C GLU A 110 14.16 14.99 -3.47
N LEU A 111 14.21 13.79 -2.90
CA LEU A 111 14.47 13.60 -1.47
C LEU A 111 15.90 13.98 -1.07
N ASN A 112 16.88 13.78 -1.94
CA ASN A 112 18.28 14.13 -1.66
C ASN A 112 18.54 15.64 -1.78
N GLU A 113 17.77 16.34 -2.61
CA GLU A 113 17.90 17.79 -2.82
C GLU A 113 17.18 18.62 -1.75
N ASN A 114 16.18 18.03 -1.07
CA ASN A 114 15.37 18.67 -0.04
C ASN A 114 15.72 18.23 1.40
N GLY A 115 16.78 17.42 1.55
CA GLY A 115 17.24 16.85 2.83
C GLY A 115 18.37 17.62 3.49
#